data_AF-A0A3M1WCT8-F1
#
_entry.id   AF-A0A3M1WCT8-F1
#
_cell.length_a   1.000
_cell.length_b   1.000
_cell.length_c   1.000
_cell.angle_alpha   90.00
_cell.angle_beta   90.00
_cell.angle_gamma   90.00
#
_symmetry.space_group_name_H-M   'P 1'
#
loop_
_entity.id
_entity.type
_entity.pdbx_description
1 polymer ?
#
loop_
_entity_poly.entity_id
_entity_poly.type
_entity_poly.pdbx_seq_one_letter_code
_entity_poly.pdbx_strand_id
1 'polypeptide(L)' 'MDEMTREEFEQFCRLIPKGTALTLDNRDLHLRGRFVGCFEDAILVEVNGNVSLWPHKTCAVERRDDPSPRYS' A
#
# COMPACT_ATOMS: atom_id res chain seq x y z
N MET A 1 5.48 -7.09 14.83
CA MET A 1 5.21 -7.00 13.38
C MET A 1 3.72 -7.14 13.30
N ASP A 2 3.02 -6.02 13.39
CA ASP A 2 1.58 -6.01 13.50
C ASP A 2 1.01 -6.27 12.10
N GLU A 3 0.48 -7.48 11.93
CA GLU A 3 -0.13 -7.95 10.68
C GLU A 3 -1.44 -7.20 10.44
N MET A 4 -1.70 -6.76 9.20
CA MET A 4 -2.99 -6.15 8.87
C MET A 4 -4.10 -7.19 8.98
N THR A 5 -5.08 -6.94 9.85
CA THR A 5 -6.27 -7.78 9.97
C THR A 5 -7.12 -7.72 8.69
N ARG A 6 -8.00 -8.70 8.52
CA ARG A 6 -8.90 -8.73 7.35
C ARG A 6 -9.81 -7.50 7.29
N GLU A 7 -10.29 -7.04 8.45
CA GLU A 7 -11.16 -5.86 8.52
C GLU A 7 -10.41 -4.59 8.12
N GLU A 8 -9.16 -4.42 8.56
CA GLU A 8 -8.30 -3.30 8.16
C GLU A 8 -7.98 -3.35 6.67
N PHE A 9 -7.75 -4.54 6.11
CA PHE A 9 -7.55 -4.72 4.68
C PHE A 9 -8.80 -4.32 3.88
N GLU A 10 -9.98 -4.79 4.28
CA GLU A 10 -11.23 -4.43 3.60
C GLU A 10 -11.51 -2.92 3.66
N GLN A 11 -11.25 -2.29 4.81
CA GLN A 11 -11.35 -0.83 4.95
C GLN A 11 -10.31 -0.12 4.09
N PHE A 12 -9.07 -0.61 4.06
CA PHE A 12 -8.01 -0.06 3.23
C PHE A 12 -8.40 -0.06 1.75
N CYS A 13 -8.88 -1.19 1.25
CA CYS A 13 -9.29 -1.35 -0.15
C CYS A 13 -10.48 -0.46 -0.54
N ARG A 14 -11.37 -0.13 0.41
CA ARG A 14 -12.51 0.76 0.17
C ARG A 14 -12.15 2.24 0.23
N LEU A 15 -11.25 2.60 1.15
CA LEU A 15 -10.95 4.00 1.47
C LEU A 15 -9.82 4.59 0.62
N ILE A 16 -8.88 3.77 0.16
CA ILE A 16 -7.72 4.27 -0.58
C ILE A 16 -8.06 4.46 -2.06
N PRO A 17 -7.91 5.69 -2.59
CA PRO A 17 -8.05 5.94 -4.01
C PRO A 17 -6.96 5.24 -4.83
N LYS A 18 -7.33 4.74 -6.00
CA LYS A 18 -6.35 4.28 -7.00
C LYS A 18 -5.41 5.42 -7.38
N GLY A 19 -4.11 5.13 -7.46
CA GLY A 19 -3.04 6.09 -7.71
C GLY A 19 -2.40 6.67 -6.45
N THR A 20 -2.97 6.44 -5.26
CA THR A 20 -2.37 6.89 -3.99
C THR A 20 -0.97 6.31 -3.82
N ALA A 21 0.00 7.16 -3.49
CA ALA A 21 1.35 6.72 -3.19
C ALA A 21 1.34 5.90 -1.88
N LEU A 22 1.91 4.71 -1.92
CA LEU A 22 2.05 3.82 -0.77
C LEU A 22 3.52 3.53 -0.52
N THR A 23 3.87 3.44 0.76
CA THR A 23 5.10 2.81 1.21
C THR A 23 4.70 1.51 1.88
N LEU A 24 5.29 0.41 1.39
CA LEU A 24 5.05 -0.94 1.88
C LEU A 24 6.33 -1.46 2.49
N ASP A 25 6.24 -1.90 3.74
CA ASP A 25 7.37 -2.42 4.49
C ASP A 25 7.12 -3.88 4.87
N ASN A 26 8.06 -4.75 4.51
CA ASN A 26 8.05 -6.18 4.88
C ASN A 26 9.47 -6.67 5.19
N ARG A 27 9.77 -6.79 6.49
CA ARG A 27 11.03 -7.28 7.13
C ARG A 27 12.33 -6.64 6.63
N ASP A 28 12.66 -6.82 5.35
CA ASP A 28 13.87 -6.35 4.68
C ASP A 28 13.57 -5.57 3.38
N LEU A 29 12.31 -5.56 2.94
CA LEU A 29 11.88 -4.90 1.71
C LEU A 29 11.07 -3.65 2.03
N HIS A 30 11.63 -2.50 1.66
CA HIS A 30 10.93 -1.22 1.66
C HIS A 30 10.62 -0.88 0.21
N LEU A 31 9.34 -0.78 -0.12
CA LEU A 31 8.88 -0.56 -1.49
C LEU A 31 7.96 0.64 -1.55
N ARG A 32 8.30 1.59 -2.42
CA ARG A 32 7.48 2.75 -2.72
C ARG A 32 6.78 2.54 -4.06
N GLY A 33 5.46 2.67 -4.07
CA GLY A 33 4.67 2.46 -5.27
C GLY A 33 3.34 3.22 -5.25
N ARG A 34 2.48 2.90 -6.20
CA ARG A 34 1.12 3.44 -6.28
C ARG A 34 0.10 2.35 -6.07
N PHE A 35 -0.89 2.62 -5.23
CA PHE A 35 -2.04 1.74 -5.07
C PHE A 35 -2.80 1.59 -6.39
N VAL A 36 -2.94 0.37 -6.89
CA VAL A 36 -3.73 0.07 -8.09
C VAL A 36 -5.11 -0.47 -7.70
N GLY A 37 -5.17 -1.21 -6.60
CA GLY A 37 -6.38 -1.85 -6.12
C GLY A 37 -6.07 -2.97 -5.14
N CYS A 38 -7.08 -3.78 -4.86
CA CYS A 38 -6.92 -5.01 -4.10
C CYS A 38 -7.42 -6.18 -4.93
N PHE A 39 -6.78 -7.33 -4.76
CA PHE A 39 -7.18 -8.58 -5.39
C PHE A 39 -7.10 -9.70 -4.36
N GLU A 40 -8.22 -10.37 -4.14
CA GLU A 40 -8.36 -11.39 -3.08
C GLU A 40 -7.87 -10.85 -1.73
N ASP A 41 -6.80 -11.44 -1.17
CA ASP A 41 -6.19 -11.10 0.11
C ASP A 41 -4.87 -10.31 -0.06
N ALA A 42 -4.71 -9.60 -1.18
CA ALA A 42 -3.50 -8.85 -1.50
C ALA A 42 -3.76 -7.44 -2.04
N ILE A 43 -2.83 -6.54 -1.74
CA ILE A 43 -2.78 -5.18 -2.24
C ILE A 43 -2.01 -5.19 -3.56
N LEU A 44 -2.58 -4.60 -4.60
CA LEU A 44 -1.91 -4.37 -5.87
C LEU A 44 -1.21 -3.03 -5.83
N VAL A 45 0.10 -3.05 -6.03
CA VAL A 45 0.93 -1.84 -6.06
C VAL A 45 1.75 -1.80 -7.33
N GLU A 46 1.67 -0.69 -8.04
CA GLU A 46 2.52 -0.41 -9.20
C GLU A 46 3.84 0.19 -8.75
N VAL A 47 4.94 -0.43 -9.18
CA VAL A 47 6.31 0.04 -8.95
C VAL A 47 7.07 0.01 -10.26
N ASN A 48 7.59 1.16 -10.68
CA ASN A 48 8.37 1.30 -11.92
C ASN A 48 7.64 0.69 -13.14
N GLY A 49 6.32 0.87 -13.24
CA GLY A 49 5.48 0.35 -14.33
C GLY A 49 5.13 -1.14 -14.24
N ASN A 50 5.52 -1.84 -13.16
CA ASN A 50 5.16 -3.24 -12.93
C ASN A 50 4.19 -3.34 -11.75
N VAL A 51 3.14 -4.15 -11.90
CA VAL A 51 2.18 -4.43 -10.82
C VAL A 51 2.70 -5.57 -9.97
N SER A 52 2.85 -5.32 -8.67
CA SER A 52 3.26 -6.29 -7.66
C SER A 52 2.10 -6.59 -6.71
N LEU A 53 1.97 -7.85 -6.31
CA LEU A 53 0.99 -8.33 -5.34
C LEU A 53 1.63 -8.40 -3.94
N TRP A 54 0.99 -7.76 -2.97
CA TRP A 54 1.46 -7.64 -1.59
C TRP A 54 0.42 -8.20 -0.62
N PRO A 55 0.63 -9.41 -0.05
CA PRO A 55 -0.35 -10.06 0.82
C PRO A 55 -0.57 -9.28 2.12
N HIS A 56 -1.83 -9.05 2.50
CA HIS A 56 -2.15 -8.20 3.66
C HIS A 56 -1.51 -8.69 4.97
N LYS A 57 -1.36 -10.02 5.14
CA LYS A 57 -0.76 -10.64 6.33
C LYS A 57 0.72 -10.33 6.51
N THR A 58 1.41 -9.94 5.44
CA THR A 58 2.86 -9.73 5.46
C THR A 58 3.24 -8.26 5.40
N CYS A 59 2.26 -7.36 5.29
CA CYS A 59 2.50 -5.96 4.97
C CYS A 59 2.07 -5.06 6.13
N ALA A 60 3.03 -4.34 6.70
CA ALA A 60 2.73 -3.12 7.42
C ALA A 60 2.59 -2.02 6.37
N VAL A 61 1.39 -1.48 6.20
CA VAL A 61 1.15 -0.39 5.23
C VAL A 61 1.19 0.92 5.98
N GLU A 62 2.30 1.64 5.87
CA GLU A 62 2.36 3.02 6.34
C GLU A 62 1.75 3.94 5.27
N ARG A 63 0.58 4.51 5.58
CA ARG A 63 0.06 5.64 4.82
C ARG A 63 0.93 6.85 5.11
N ARG A 64 1.87 7.14 4.23
CA ARG A 64 2.42 8.49 4.15
C ARG A 64 1.50 9.30 3.27
N ASP A 65 0.65 10.11 3.90
CA ASP A 65 0.23 11.37 3.31
C ASP A 65 1.52 12.16 3.07
N ASP A 66 2.15 11.94 1.91
CA ASP A 66 3.30 12.71 1.48
C ASP A 66 2.82 14.17 1.48
N PRO A 67 3.35 15.06 2.36
CA PRO A 67 2.98 16.45 2.30
C PRO A 67 3.41 16.91 0.92
N SER A 68 2.42 17.17 0.06
CA SER A 68 2.66 17.74 -1.26
C SER A 68 3.70 18.85 -1.09
N PRO A 69 4.80 18.87 -1.86
CA PRO A 69 5.82 19.87 -1.65
C PRO A 69 5.14 21.23 -1.79
N ARG A 70 5.00 21.94 -0.66
CA ARG A 70 4.56 23.32 -0.67
C ARG A 70 5.69 24.10 -1.31
N TYR A 71 5.64 24.24 -2.63
CA TYR A 71 6.36 25.29 -3.30
C TYR A 71 5.63 26.61 -3.05
N SER A 72 6.42 27.54 -2.48
CA SER A 72 6.17 28.98 -2.28
C SER A 72 5.34 29.37 -1.06
#